data_AF-A0A8H9FXR0-F1
#
_entry.id   AF-A0A8H9FXR0-F1
#
_cell.length_a   1.000
_cell.length_b   1.000
_cell.length_c   1.000
_cell.angle_alpha   90.00
_cell.angle_beta   90.00
_cell.angle_gamma   90.00
#
_symmetry.space_group_name_H-M   'P 1'
#
loop_
_entity.id
_entity.type
_entity.pdbx_description
1 polymer ?
#
loop_
_entity_poly.entity_id
_entity_poly.type
_entity_poly.pdbx_seq_one_letter_code
_entity_poly.pdbx_strand_id
1 'polypeptide(L)'
;MVHALVDDFHEWEKWSPWEDVDPDLRRAYSGADSGVGARYEWQGNRKAGEGSMEITGSTPERIAIDLRFLKPFKADNDIEFVLTPAGDGTKVDWVMRGNNTGLAALLAKVMPTEKLVGKDFEKGLARLKAAAESRPAG
;
A
#
# COMPACT_ATOMS: atom_id res chain seq x y z
N MET A 1 3.41 -14.96 -7.88
CA MET A 1 2.02 -14.80 -7.39
C MET A 1 1.84 -13.51 -6.58
N VAL A 2 2.74 -13.22 -5.63
CA VAL A 2 2.69 -11.97 -4.84
C VAL A 2 2.79 -10.72 -5.71
N HIS A 3 3.69 -10.67 -6.69
CA HIS A 3 3.85 -9.51 -7.57
C HIS A 3 2.52 -9.03 -8.15
N ALA A 4 1.76 -9.93 -8.79
CA ALA A 4 0.47 -9.59 -9.40
C ALA A 4 -0.59 -9.09 -8.39
N LEU A 5 -0.50 -9.47 -7.11
CA LEU A 5 -1.41 -8.98 -6.07
C LEU A 5 -1.09 -7.54 -5.64
N VAL A 6 0.15 -7.12 -5.83
CA VAL A 6 0.64 -5.78 -5.45
C VAL A 6 0.62 -4.83 -6.67
N ASP A 7 0.91 -5.36 -7.86
CA ASP A 7 1.04 -4.62 -9.11
C ASP A 7 -0.30 -4.24 -9.75
N ASP A 8 -1.42 -4.72 -9.22
CA ASP A 8 -2.77 -4.41 -9.66
C ASP A 8 -3.60 -3.93 -8.45
N PHE A 9 -4.03 -2.66 -8.48
CA PHE A 9 -4.79 -2.08 -7.36
C PHE A 9 -6.19 -2.69 -7.16
N HIS A 10 -6.75 -3.38 -8.15
CA HIS A 10 -8.01 -4.12 -7.98
C HIS A 10 -7.83 -5.32 -7.05
N GLU A 11 -6.62 -5.88 -6.98
CA GLU A 11 -6.29 -6.99 -6.10
C GLU A 11 -6.09 -6.54 -4.64
N TRP A 12 -5.90 -5.23 -4.40
CA TRP A 12 -5.66 -4.70 -3.05
C TRP A 12 -6.87 -4.82 -2.15
N GLU A 13 -8.10 -4.86 -2.68
CA GLU A 13 -9.32 -5.12 -1.90
C GLU A 13 -9.23 -6.43 -1.09
N LYS A 14 -8.46 -7.41 -1.58
CA LYS A 14 -8.31 -8.73 -0.96
C LYS A 14 -7.42 -8.73 0.26
N TRP A 15 -6.50 -7.76 0.36
CA TRP A 15 -5.43 -7.84 1.35
C TRP A 15 -5.06 -6.53 2.05
N SER A 16 -5.30 -5.38 1.43
CA SER A 16 -4.95 -4.08 2.00
C SER A 16 -5.60 -3.91 3.38
N PRO A 17 -4.84 -3.43 4.38
CA PRO A 17 -5.34 -3.33 5.74
C PRO A 17 -6.41 -2.24 5.90
N TRP A 18 -6.49 -1.30 4.95
CA TRP A 18 -7.33 -0.10 5.00
C TRP A 18 -8.71 -0.25 4.33
N GLU A 19 -8.93 -1.34 3.60
CA GLU A 19 -10.16 -1.55 2.81
C GLU A 19 -11.42 -1.76 3.65
N ASP A 20 -11.26 -2.17 4.91
CA ASP A 20 -12.37 -2.38 5.85
C ASP A 20 -12.56 -1.23 6.85
N VAL A 21 -11.83 -0.11 6.69
CA VAL A 21 -11.87 1.01 7.65
C VAL A 21 -13.15 1.82 7.51
N ASP A 22 -13.76 1.81 6.32
CA ASP A 22 -15.02 2.48 6.03
C ASP A 22 -15.92 1.61 5.15
N PRO A 23 -17.14 1.24 5.58
CA PRO A 23 -18.07 0.50 4.73
C PRO A 23 -18.51 1.28 3.49
N ASP A 24 -18.44 2.62 3.53
CA ASP A 24 -18.81 3.50 2.43
C ASP A 24 -17.59 3.95 1.59
N LEU A 25 -16.45 3.26 1.70
CA LEU A 25 -15.22 3.60 0.98
C LEU A 25 -15.47 3.61 -0.53
N ARG A 26 -15.27 4.77 -1.15
CA ARG A 26 -15.38 4.94 -2.60
C ARG A 26 -14.00 4.79 -3.22
N ARG A 27 -13.96 4.05 -4.32
CA ARG A 27 -12.75 3.71 -5.07
C ARG A 27 -12.90 4.20 -6.50
N ALA A 28 -11.82 4.73 -7.06
CA ALA A 28 -11.74 4.98 -8.49
C ALA A 28 -10.40 4.45 -9.00
N TYR A 29 -10.48 3.70 -10.10
CA TYR A 29 -9.33 3.16 -10.80
C TYR A 29 -9.19 3.86 -12.14
N SER A 30 -7.96 4.21 -12.51
CA SER A 30 -7.68 4.87 -13.78
C SER A 30 -6.25 4.59 -14.24
N GLY A 31 -5.94 4.94 -15.49
CA GLY A 31 -4.62 4.66 -16.07
C GLY A 31 -4.52 3.21 -16.54
N ALA A 32 -3.38 2.58 -16.29
CA ALA A 32 -3.17 1.17 -16.63
C ALA A 32 -3.94 0.24 -15.67
N ASP A 33 -4.32 -0.95 -16.13
CA ASP A 33 -4.98 -1.96 -15.29
C ASP A 33 -4.03 -2.49 -14.21
N SER A 34 -2.74 -2.64 -14.54
CA SER A 34 -1.67 -3.05 -13.63
C SER A 34 -0.34 -2.43 -14.07
N GLY A 35 0.65 -2.42 -13.17
CA GLY A 35 1.99 -1.92 -13.45
C GLY A 35 2.08 -0.40 -13.54
N VAL A 36 3.17 0.08 -14.14
CA VAL A 36 3.48 1.52 -14.18
C VAL A 36 2.36 2.32 -14.82
N GLY A 37 1.89 3.36 -14.10
CA GLY A 37 0.81 4.24 -14.52
C GLY A 37 -0.60 3.76 -14.12
N ALA A 38 -0.74 2.61 -13.46
CA ALA A 38 -1.96 2.24 -12.78
C ALA A 38 -2.21 3.18 -11.61
N ARG A 39 -3.46 3.62 -11.42
CA ARG A 39 -3.86 4.58 -10.39
C ARG A 39 -5.07 4.10 -9.61
N TYR A 40 -5.03 4.39 -8.31
CA TYR A 40 -6.10 4.11 -7.38
C TYR A 40 -6.35 5.33 -6.50
N GLU A 41 -7.59 5.78 -6.45
CA GLU A 41 -8.03 6.87 -5.58
C GLU A 41 -9.07 6.33 -4.62
N TRP A 42 -9.01 6.80 -3.36
CA TRP A 42 -10.02 6.48 -2.37
C TRP A 42 -10.57 7.74 -1.70
N GLN A 43 -11.84 7.66 -1.33
CA GLN A 43 -12.52 8.64 -0.52
C GLN A 43 -13.39 7.92 0.52
N GLY A 44 -13.10 8.15 1.79
CA GLY A 44 -13.88 7.62 2.90
C GLY A 44 -14.09 8.62 4.03
N ASN A 45 -14.51 8.09 5.17
CA ASN A 45 -14.76 8.82 6.40
C ASN A 45 -13.47 9.40 7.00
N ARG A 46 -13.59 10.10 8.14
CA ARG A 46 -12.44 10.77 8.79
C ARG A 46 -11.30 9.82 9.22
N LYS A 47 -11.56 8.52 9.34
CA LYS A 47 -10.53 7.50 9.65
C LYS A 47 -9.84 6.97 8.39
N ALA A 48 -10.60 6.71 7.31
CA ALA A 48 -10.04 6.25 6.03
C ALA A 48 -9.35 7.39 5.25
N GLY A 49 -9.82 8.62 5.42
CA GLY A 49 -9.30 9.79 4.74
C GLY A 49 -9.62 9.80 3.24
N GLU A 50 -8.85 10.59 2.50
CA GLU A 50 -8.92 10.69 1.04
C GLU A 50 -7.49 10.75 0.51
N GLY A 51 -7.22 10.08 -0.60
CA GLY A 51 -5.90 10.06 -1.21
C GLY A 51 -5.85 9.29 -2.52
N SER A 52 -4.63 9.18 -3.04
CA SER A 52 -4.33 8.50 -4.30
C SER A 52 -3.02 7.71 -4.21
N MET A 53 -2.95 6.63 -4.98
CA MET A 53 -1.74 5.87 -5.25
C MET A 53 -1.52 5.73 -6.76
N GLU A 54 -0.26 5.78 -7.18
CA GLU A 54 0.16 5.48 -8.54
C GLU A 54 1.37 4.55 -8.52
N ILE A 55 1.33 3.46 -9.28
CA ILE A 55 2.53 2.64 -9.49
C ILE A 55 3.48 3.40 -10.41
N THR A 56 4.65 3.74 -9.90
CA THR A 56 5.69 4.51 -10.61
C THR A 56 6.83 3.62 -11.11
N GLY A 57 6.96 2.41 -10.57
CA GLY A 57 7.93 1.41 -11.02
C GLY A 57 7.46 0.00 -10.75
N SER A 58 7.72 -0.92 -11.68
CA SER A 58 7.34 -2.33 -11.55
C SER A 58 8.39 -3.20 -12.23
N THR A 59 9.06 -4.04 -11.44
CA THR A 59 9.95 -5.12 -11.86
C THR A 59 9.56 -6.39 -11.08
N PRO A 60 9.95 -7.59 -11.54
CA PRO A 60 9.59 -8.83 -10.86
C PRO A 60 9.95 -8.87 -9.37
N GLU A 61 11.03 -8.18 -8.98
CA GLU A 61 11.57 -8.12 -7.62
C GLU A 61 11.15 -6.86 -6.85
N ARG A 62 10.54 -5.86 -7.50
CA ARG A 62 10.30 -4.55 -6.87
C ARG A 62 9.13 -3.80 -7.50
N ILE A 63 8.27 -3.27 -6.65
CA ILE A 63 7.19 -2.35 -7.05
C ILE A 63 7.33 -1.05 -6.26
N ALA A 64 7.28 0.09 -6.94
CA ALA A 64 7.37 1.43 -6.38
C ALA A 64 6.06 2.18 -6.62
N ILE A 65 5.56 2.85 -5.58
CA ILE A 65 4.27 3.54 -5.59
C ILE A 65 4.42 4.93 -4.98
N ASP A 66 3.90 5.94 -5.66
CA ASP A 66 3.69 7.28 -5.12
C ASP A 66 2.37 7.30 -4.35
N LEU A 67 2.41 7.61 -3.05
CA LEU A 67 1.25 7.65 -2.17
C LEU A 67 1.00 9.08 -1.69
N ARG A 68 -0.18 9.61 -2.01
CA ARG A 68 -0.61 10.95 -1.60
C ARG A 68 -1.85 10.90 -0.74
N PHE A 69 -1.72 11.35 0.50
CA PHE A 69 -2.88 11.67 1.33
C PHE A 69 -3.32 13.10 1.02
N LEU A 70 -4.62 13.30 0.83
CA LEU A 70 -5.25 14.59 0.56
C LEU A 70 -6.01 15.12 1.77
N LYS A 71 -6.71 14.25 2.51
CA LYS A 71 -7.48 14.58 3.73
C LYS A 71 -7.33 13.49 4.79
N PRO A 72 -7.38 13.84 6.10
CA PRO A 72 -7.52 15.20 6.65
C PRO A 72 -6.21 16.01 6.62
N PHE A 73 -5.07 15.35 6.44
CA PHE A 73 -3.76 15.99 6.35
C PHE A 73 -3.08 15.58 5.05
N LYS A 74 -2.50 16.56 4.35
CA LYS A 74 -1.73 16.29 3.14
C LYS A 74 -0.39 15.68 3.50
N ALA A 75 -0.04 14.58 2.83
CA ALA A 75 1.26 13.95 2.98
C ALA A 75 1.60 13.17 1.72
N ASP A 76 2.84 13.30 1.26
CA ASP A 76 3.39 12.54 0.15
C ASP A 76 4.39 11.51 0.70
N ASN A 77 4.27 10.27 0.24
CA ASN A 77 5.09 9.15 0.71
C ASN A 77 5.49 8.28 -0.48
N ASP A 78 6.72 7.79 -0.45
CA ASP A 78 7.18 6.75 -1.36
C ASP A 78 6.95 5.39 -0.70
N ILE A 79 6.24 4.51 -1.40
CA ILE A 79 6.02 3.12 -1.02
C ILE A 79 6.86 2.22 -1.91
N GLU A 80 7.45 1.20 -1.30
CA GLU A 80 8.25 0.21 -2.00
C GLU A 80 7.96 -1.18 -1.46
N PHE A 81 7.63 -2.09 -2.36
CA PHE A 81 7.59 -3.52 -2.08
C PHE A 81 8.82 -4.16 -2.70
N VAL A 82 9.59 -4.90 -1.91
CA VAL A 82 10.72 -5.70 -2.37
C VAL A 82 10.37 -7.17 -2.19
N LEU A 83 10.43 -7.92 -3.30
CA LEU A 83 10.06 -9.32 -3.39
C LEU A 83 11.33 -10.15 -3.58
N THR A 84 11.69 -10.91 -2.55
CA THR A 84 12.90 -11.75 -2.58
C THR A 84 12.50 -13.22 -2.57
N PRO A 85 12.98 -14.05 -3.52
CA PRO A 85 12.79 -15.50 -3.45
C PRO A 85 13.31 -16.07 -2.12
N ALA A 86 12.51 -16.91 -1.47
CA ALA A 86 12.84 -17.48 -0.17
C ALA A 86 12.36 -18.94 -0.09
N GLY A 87 13.19 -19.87 -0.56
CA GLY A 87 12.81 -21.28 -0.69
C GLY A 87 11.61 -21.45 -1.61
N ASP A 88 10.56 -22.13 -1.14
CA ASP A 88 9.31 -22.34 -1.87
C ASP A 88 8.36 -21.13 -1.82
N GLY A 89 8.80 -20.01 -1.23
CA GLY A 89 8.00 -18.81 -1.04
C GLY A 89 8.69 -17.52 -1.49
N THR A 90 8.06 -16.40 -1.15
CA THR A 90 8.58 -15.06 -1.41
C THR A 90 8.59 -14.28 -0.09
N LYS A 91 9.75 -13.75 0.29
CA LYS A 91 9.84 -12.73 1.33
C LYS A 91 9.39 -11.40 0.74
N VAL A 92 8.50 -10.72 1.46
CA VAL A 92 7.98 -9.40 1.07
C VAL A 92 8.43 -8.40 2.11
N ASP A 93 9.24 -7.43 1.71
CA ASP A 93 9.55 -6.25 2.52
C ASP A 93 8.69 -5.09 2.01
N TRP A 94 7.87 -4.50 2.88
CA TRP A 94 7.04 -3.34 2.58
C TRP A 94 7.61 -2.12 3.31
N VAL A 95 8.07 -1.14 2.55
CA VAL A 95 8.68 0.08 3.06
C VAL A 95 7.81 1.28 2.70
N MET A 96 7.63 2.18 3.65
CA MET A 96 6.99 3.49 3.46
C MET A 96 7.96 4.58 3.93
N ARG A 97 8.24 5.54 3.06
CA ARG A 97 9.10 6.69 3.37
C ARG A 97 8.29 7.97 3.21
N GLY A 98 7.97 8.63 4.32
CA GLY A 98 7.27 9.91 4.26
C GLY A 98 8.22 11.05 3.91
N ASN A 99 7.82 11.89 2.96
CA ASN A 99 8.59 13.07 2.54
C ASN A 99 8.35 14.29 3.45
N ASN A 100 8.11 14.05 4.75
CA ASN A 100 7.89 15.12 5.72
C ASN A 100 9.14 16.02 5.78
N THR A 101 9.00 17.25 5.29
CA THR A 101 10.01 18.29 5.43
C THR A 101 9.61 19.28 6.54
N GLY A 102 10.58 19.84 7.26
CA GLY A 102 10.35 20.87 8.27
C GLY A 102 9.76 20.39 9.61
N LEU A 103 8.88 21.20 10.20
CA LEU A 103 8.36 21.02 11.57
C LEU A 103 7.56 19.70 11.75
N ALA A 104 6.95 19.20 10.68
CA ALA A 104 6.25 17.92 10.65
C ALA A 104 7.19 16.71 10.83
N ALA A 105 8.42 16.79 10.31
CA ALA A 105 9.44 15.74 10.49
C ALA A 105 9.91 15.66 11.95
N LEU A 106 9.98 16.81 12.62
CA LEU A 106 10.30 16.91 14.05
C LEU A 106 9.18 16.33 14.92
N LEU A 107 7.92 16.60 14.59
CA LEU A 107 6.75 16.04 15.30
C LEU A 107 6.57 14.54 15.05
N ALA A 108 6.89 14.05 13.85
CA ALA A 108 6.86 12.62 13.51
C ALA A 108 7.90 11.79 14.28
N LYS A 109 8.99 12.40 14.78
CA LYS A 109 9.98 11.74 15.65
C LYS A 109 9.50 11.56 17.10
N VAL A 110 8.48 12.32 17.52
CA VAL A 110 7.96 12.29 18.90
C VAL A 110 6.67 11.49 19.04
N MET A 111 5.96 11.24 17.93
CA MET A 111 4.85 10.30 17.89
C MET A 111 5.36 8.94 17.40
N PRO A 112 5.01 7.82 18.06
CA PRO A 112 5.38 6.49 17.60
C PRO A 112 4.52 6.08 16.40
N THR A 113 4.76 6.72 15.25
CA THR A 113 4.18 6.38 13.94
C THR A 113 4.45 4.93 13.59
N GLU A 114 5.61 4.39 13.95
CA GLU A 114 5.94 2.96 13.86
C GLU A 114 4.93 2.06 14.59
N LYS A 115 4.46 2.45 15.79
CA LYS A 115 3.49 1.63 16.54
C LYS A 115 2.06 1.75 16.01
N LEU A 116 1.74 2.88 15.37
CA LEU A 116 0.40 3.15 14.82
C LEU A 116 0.22 2.48 13.46
N VAL A 117 1.20 2.60 12.56
CA VAL A 117 1.13 2.02 11.20
C VAL A 117 1.67 0.59 11.16
N GLY A 118 2.56 0.21 12.07
CA GLY A 118 3.14 -1.15 12.11
C GLY A 118 2.10 -2.26 12.21
N LYS A 119 1.03 -2.06 12.98
CA LYS A 119 -0.07 -3.03 13.07
C LYS A 119 -0.84 -3.20 11.77
N ASP A 120 -1.02 -2.10 11.02
CA ASP A 120 -1.67 -2.15 9.72
C ASP A 120 -0.79 -2.86 8.69
N PHE A 121 0.53 -2.61 8.70
CA PHE A 121 1.46 -3.35 7.86
C PHE A 121 1.48 -4.85 8.18
N GLU A 122 1.53 -5.23 9.46
CA GLU A 122 1.47 -6.64 9.87
C GLU A 122 0.16 -7.30 9.41
N LYS A 123 -0.97 -6.62 9.61
CA LYS A 123 -2.28 -7.07 9.13
C LYS A 123 -2.30 -7.23 7.61
N GLY A 124 -1.77 -6.25 6.87
CA GLY A 124 -1.69 -6.26 5.42
C GLY A 124 -0.82 -7.40 4.89
N LEU A 125 0.37 -7.60 5.46
CA LEU A 125 1.28 -8.70 5.10
C LEU A 125 0.67 -10.07 5.39
N ALA A 126 -0.01 -10.23 6.53
CA ALA A 126 -0.71 -11.47 6.86
C ALA A 126 -1.83 -11.79 5.85
N ARG A 127 -2.60 -10.77 5.44
CA ARG A 127 -3.64 -10.95 4.42
C ARG A 127 -3.05 -11.19 3.03
N LEU A 128 -1.96 -10.51 2.68
CA LEU A 128 -1.27 -10.70 1.40
C LEU A 128 -0.74 -12.13 1.27
N LYS A 129 -0.18 -12.67 2.37
CA LYS A 129 0.20 -14.08 2.46
C LYS A 129 -1.00 -15.00 2.20
N ALA A 130 -2.11 -14.79 2.92
CA ALA A 130 -3.31 -15.61 2.74
C ALA A 130 -3.86 -15.54 1.31
N ALA A 131 -3.90 -14.35 0.70
CA ALA A 131 -4.34 -14.16 -0.68
C ALA A 131 -3.41 -14.90 -1.66
N ALA A 132 -2.09 -14.81 -1.48
CA ALA A 132 -1.11 -15.50 -2.31
C ALA A 132 -1.22 -17.03 -2.22
N GLU A 133 -1.49 -17.56 -1.03
CA GLU A 133 -1.61 -19.01 -0.79
C GLU A 133 -2.98 -19.58 -1.21
N SER A 134 -4.03 -18.75 -1.22
CA SER A 134 -5.38 -19.15 -1.64
C SER A 134 -5.55 -19.31 -3.15
N ARG A 135 -4.63 -18.74 -3.93
CA ARG A 135 -4.68 -18.81 -5.39
C ARG A 135 -4.10 -20.18 -5.79
N PRO A 136 -4.83 -21.02 -6.55
CA PRO A 136 -4.27 -22.28 -7.00
C PRO A 136 -3.02 -22.01 -7.85
N ALA A 137 -1.98 -22.83 -7.66
CA ALA A 137 -0.85 -22.86 -8.57
C ALA A 137 -1.39 -23.24 -9.95
N GLY A 138 -1.49 -22.25 -10.84
CA GLY A 138 -1.79 -22.49 -12.25
C GLY A 138 -0.66 -23.23 -12.93
#